data_AF-A0A2E5KSW8-F1
#
_entry.id   AF-A0A2E5KSW8-F1
#
_cell.length_a   1.000
_cell.length_b   1.000
_cell.length_c   1.000
_cell.angle_alpha   90.00
_cell.angle_beta   90.00
_cell.angle_gamma   90.00
#
_symmetry.space_group_name_H-M   'P 1'
#
loop_
_entity.id
_entity.type
_entity.pdbx_description
1 polymer ?
#
loop_
_entity_poly.entity_id
_entity_poly.type
_entity_poly.pdbx_seq_one_letter_code
_entity_poly.pdbx_strand_id
1 'polypeptide(L)'
;MRIQAGEFGEAASIGQTINIDGVDYPFRPVALLSYRDLQAHTNGTLAIMAQETIMMLVGALGVPGSPLPRSMDARRFDGEPQLLSVDTDGMVASNTMGWHLFTPFSDPPKSLELKEYGPLALDMGHLVPMTMADPQKFGFDYVPEVMVMYHANPFTNAGNRTLVEEGLRKLDLVVSINIYLDEATDFADVVLPEHSYLECYNLINFSHDTRGLQISQPVVKPLHDTMDGMDILIELAHRADFLFGEDGFNTALNRLLELEDPYRLDLGRKYKFEEILDMQVRTHSHGEKTPDWYKRHGNDLKRNLDKHGIEERLGVRINTDIYRGIPYWEASPVHERDADYDFFLISYKSYMTTYADTATNPIMHDL
;
A
#
# COMPACT_ATOMS: atom_id res chain seq x y z
N MET A 1 -16.59 -22.80 -19.76
CA MET A 1 -17.38 -21.70 -19.16
C MET A 1 -18.71 -22.14 -18.55
N ARG A 2 -19.71 -22.70 -19.27
CA ARG A 2 -21.01 -23.05 -18.64
C ARG A 2 -20.92 -24.07 -17.50
N ILE A 3 -20.01 -25.04 -17.60
CA ILE A 3 -19.80 -26.06 -16.56
C ILE A 3 -19.21 -25.43 -15.30
N GLN A 4 -18.11 -24.67 -15.43
CA GLN A 4 -17.47 -23.96 -14.30
C GLN A 4 -18.41 -22.96 -13.60
N ALA A 5 -19.24 -22.22 -14.37
CA ALA A 5 -20.23 -21.31 -13.79
C ALA A 5 -21.36 -22.06 -13.05
N GLY A 6 -21.79 -23.21 -13.58
CA GLY A 6 -22.77 -24.08 -12.94
C GLY A 6 -22.23 -24.69 -11.63
N GLU A 7 -21.03 -25.29 -11.68
CA GLU A 7 -20.34 -25.84 -10.51
C GLU A 7 -20.12 -24.80 -9.42
N PHE A 8 -19.70 -23.58 -9.80
CA PHE A 8 -19.52 -22.48 -8.86
C PHE A 8 -20.85 -22.06 -8.22
N GLY A 9 -21.93 -21.94 -9.01
CA GLY A 9 -23.26 -21.59 -8.51
C GLY A 9 -23.87 -22.66 -7.61
N GLU A 10 -23.65 -23.94 -7.91
CA GLU A 10 -24.06 -25.06 -7.07
C GLU A 10 -23.28 -25.09 -5.75
N ALA A 11 -21.95 -24.98 -5.83
CA ALA A 11 -21.07 -24.93 -4.66
C ALA A 11 -21.38 -23.74 -3.75
N ALA A 12 -21.85 -22.63 -4.33
CA ALA A 12 -22.24 -21.46 -3.56
C ALA A 12 -23.35 -21.74 -2.53
N SER A 13 -24.10 -22.85 -2.63
CA SER A 13 -25.04 -23.26 -1.59
C SER A 13 -26.11 -22.19 -1.28
N ILE A 14 -26.61 -21.52 -2.33
CA ILE A 14 -27.60 -20.45 -2.20
C ILE A 14 -28.84 -20.95 -1.43
N GLY A 15 -29.21 -20.21 -0.38
CA GLY A 15 -30.31 -20.57 0.52
C GLY A 15 -29.90 -21.36 1.76
N GLN A 16 -28.66 -21.87 1.84
CA GLN A 16 -28.15 -22.45 3.08
C GLN A 16 -27.72 -21.38 4.08
N THR A 17 -27.86 -21.72 5.36
CA THR A 17 -27.43 -20.92 6.50
C THR A 17 -26.48 -21.72 7.40
N ILE A 18 -25.69 -21.01 8.19
CA ILE A 18 -24.87 -21.55 9.26
C ILE A 18 -25.14 -20.74 10.53
N ASN A 19 -25.33 -21.43 11.66
CA ASN A 19 -25.45 -20.77 12.96
C ASN A 19 -24.06 -20.55 13.53
N ILE A 20 -23.71 -19.29 13.78
CA ILE A 20 -22.48 -18.89 14.47
C ILE A 20 -22.95 -18.13 15.71
N ASP A 21 -22.70 -18.72 16.87
CA ASP A 21 -22.98 -18.15 18.19
C ASP A 21 -24.41 -17.63 18.38
N GLY A 22 -25.38 -18.42 17.93
CA GLY A 22 -26.80 -18.11 18.05
C GLY A 22 -27.34 -17.16 16.99
N VAL A 23 -26.51 -16.72 16.04
CA VAL A 23 -26.91 -15.91 14.89
C VAL A 23 -26.82 -16.74 13.61
N ASP A 24 -27.90 -16.77 12.84
CA ASP A 24 -27.94 -17.44 11.55
C ASP A 24 -27.38 -16.53 10.45
N TYR A 25 -26.33 -17.00 9.77
CA TYR A 25 -25.70 -16.32 8.64
C TYR A 25 -25.90 -17.10 7.35
N PRO A 26 -25.96 -16.44 6.19
CA PRO A 26 -25.86 -17.12 4.90
C PRO A 26 -24.53 -17.89 4.80
N PHE A 27 -24.56 -19.15 4.37
CA PHE A 27 -23.34 -19.93 4.13
C PHE A 27 -23.03 -20.00 2.63
N ARG A 28 -21.86 -19.52 2.21
CA ARG A 28 -21.40 -19.54 0.80
C ARG A 28 -19.94 -20.02 0.73
N PRO A 29 -19.67 -21.33 0.57
CA PRO A 29 -18.31 -21.88 0.56
C PRO A 29 -17.62 -21.73 -0.80
N VAL A 30 -17.63 -20.52 -1.37
CA VAL A 30 -17.02 -20.22 -2.66
C VAL A 30 -16.18 -18.96 -2.59
N ALA A 31 -15.12 -18.93 -3.39
CA ALA A 31 -14.19 -17.82 -3.49
C ALA A 31 -13.67 -17.68 -4.92
N LEU A 32 -13.56 -16.46 -5.40
CA LEU A 32 -12.70 -16.08 -6.51
C LEU A 32 -11.61 -15.19 -5.92
N LEU A 33 -10.35 -15.60 -6.10
CA LEU A 33 -9.19 -14.90 -5.59
C LEU A 33 -8.28 -14.58 -6.76
N SER A 34 -7.94 -13.30 -6.89
CA SER A 34 -7.05 -12.78 -7.92
C SER A 34 -5.98 -11.91 -7.30
N TYR A 35 -4.85 -11.78 -7.97
CA TYR A 35 -3.78 -10.90 -7.52
C TYR A 35 -3.34 -9.97 -8.68
N ARG A 36 -2.05 -9.65 -8.74
CA ARG A 36 -1.47 -8.81 -9.80
C ARG A 36 -1.74 -9.35 -11.21
N ASP A 37 -1.92 -10.65 -11.37
CA ASP A 37 -2.22 -11.27 -12.66
C ASP A 37 -3.50 -10.71 -13.29
N LEU A 38 -4.59 -10.62 -12.53
CA LEU A 38 -5.85 -10.05 -13.04
C LEU A 38 -5.81 -8.51 -13.08
N GLN A 39 -5.09 -7.90 -12.14
CA GLN A 39 -5.05 -6.44 -11.95
C GLN A 39 -4.13 -5.71 -12.93
N ALA A 40 -3.00 -6.32 -13.33
CA ALA A 40 -1.96 -5.69 -14.15
C ALA A 40 -2.26 -5.78 -15.66
N HIS A 41 -3.52 -5.55 -16.02
CA HIS A 41 -3.98 -5.42 -17.40
C HIS A 41 -4.65 -4.06 -17.59
N THR A 42 -4.71 -3.57 -18.84
CA THR A 42 -5.36 -2.28 -19.13
C THR A 42 -6.84 -2.28 -18.75
N ASN A 43 -7.50 -3.45 -18.76
CA ASN A 43 -8.86 -3.66 -18.30
C ASN A 43 -8.93 -4.33 -16.91
N GLY A 44 -7.82 -4.37 -16.17
CA GLY A 44 -7.71 -5.09 -14.89
C GLY A 44 -8.72 -4.61 -13.85
N THR A 45 -9.02 -3.31 -13.82
CA THR A 45 -10.10 -2.74 -13.02
C THR A 45 -11.44 -3.41 -13.32
N LEU A 46 -11.80 -3.54 -14.61
CA LEU A 46 -13.06 -4.18 -15.03
C LEU A 46 -13.07 -5.68 -14.70
N ALA A 47 -11.93 -6.34 -14.84
CA ALA A 47 -11.79 -7.76 -14.54
C ALA A 47 -11.97 -8.05 -13.04
N ILE A 48 -11.39 -7.22 -12.18
CA ILE A 48 -11.61 -7.28 -10.72
C ILE A 48 -13.07 -6.98 -10.40
N MET A 49 -13.65 -5.91 -10.96
CA MET A 49 -15.07 -5.60 -10.74
C MET A 49 -15.98 -6.75 -11.20
N ALA A 50 -15.66 -7.46 -12.28
CA ALA A 50 -16.41 -8.62 -12.75
C ALA A 50 -16.29 -9.82 -11.79
N GLN A 51 -15.07 -10.12 -11.31
CA GLN A 51 -14.86 -11.14 -10.27
C GLN A 51 -15.71 -10.83 -9.03
N GLU A 52 -15.63 -9.61 -8.53
CA GLU A 52 -16.41 -9.17 -7.37
C GLU A 52 -17.92 -9.21 -7.66
N THR A 53 -18.36 -8.94 -8.90
CA THR A 53 -19.76 -9.08 -9.31
C THR A 53 -20.25 -10.51 -9.22
N ILE A 54 -19.45 -11.49 -9.64
CA ILE A 54 -19.81 -12.91 -9.52
C ILE A 54 -19.95 -13.29 -8.05
N MET A 55 -18.99 -12.87 -7.22
CA MET A 55 -19.03 -13.09 -5.78
C MET A 55 -20.27 -12.45 -5.12
N MET A 56 -20.67 -11.25 -5.57
CA MET A 56 -21.92 -10.59 -5.15
C MET A 56 -23.16 -11.39 -5.54
N LEU A 57 -23.25 -11.87 -6.79
CA LEU A 57 -24.43 -12.57 -7.32
C LEU A 57 -24.76 -13.83 -6.54
N VAL A 58 -23.74 -14.57 -6.10
CA VAL A 58 -23.94 -15.76 -5.27
C VAL A 58 -24.07 -15.44 -3.77
N GLY A 59 -23.95 -14.17 -3.39
CA GLY A 59 -24.00 -13.71 -2.02
C GLY A 59 -22.77 -14.07 -1.19
N ALA A 60 -21.62 -14.32 -1.84
CA ALA A 60 -20.38 -14.80 -1.24
C ALA A 60 -19.41 -13.66 -0.86
N LEU A 61 -19.87 -12.42 -0.69
CA LEU A 61 -19.02 -11.36 -0.16
C LEU A 61 -19.22 -11.23 1.34
N GLY A 62 -18.15 -11.37 2.13
CA GLY A 62 -18.21 -11.10 3.56
C GLY A 62 -19.07 -12.09 4.36
N VAL A 63 -19.39 -13.26 3.79
CA VAL A 63 -20.19 -14.29 4.44
C VAL A 63 -19.36 -15.53 4.80
N PRO A 64 -19.80 -16.32 5.79
CA PRO A 64 -19.15 -17.58 6.13
C PRO A 64 -18.94 -18.50 4.91
N GLY A 65 -17.70 -18.99 4.77
CA GLY A 65 -17.27 -19.87 3.66
C GLY A 65 -16.61 -19.15 2.48
N SER A 66 -16.67 -17.82 2.45
CA SER A 66 -16.15 -16.97 1.37
C SER A 66 -15.09 -15.97 1.88
N PRO A 67 -14.41 -15.22 0.98
CA PRO A 67 -13.44 -14.20 1.38
C PRO A 67 -14.07 -13.08 2.24
N LEU A 68 -13.34 -12.67 3.28
CA LEU A 68 -13.72 -11.58 4.17
C LEU A 68 -12.90 -10.32 3.86
N PRO A 69 -13.54 -9.15 3.67
CA PRO A 69 -12.81 -7.89 3.51
C PRO A 69 -12.13 -7.48 4.83
N ARG A 70 -10.96 -6.87 4.73
CA ARG A 70 -10.24 -6.26 5.86
C ARG A 70 -10.16 -4.75 5.67
N SER A 71 -10.41 -4.01 6.74
CA SER A 71 -10.33 -2.55 6.69
C SER A 71 -8.91 -2.05 6.96
N MET A 72 -8.50 -1.05 6.18
CA MET A 72 -7.36 -0.18 6.49
C MET A 72 -7.81 1.06 7.28
N ASP A 73 -8.85 0.94 8.09
CA ASP A 73 -9.41 2.04 8.89
C ASP A 73 -8.85 2.04 10.32
N ALA A 74 -9.41 2.89 11.20
CA ALA A 74 -8.98 3.06 12.58
C ALA A 74 -8.90 1.74 13.39
N ARG A 75 -9.59 0.67 12.98
CA ARG A 75 -9.44 -0.67 13.60
C ARG A 75 -8.01 -1.23 13.51
N ARG A 76 -7.20 -0.73 12.57
CA ARG A 76 -5.77 -1.04 12.44
C ARG A 76 -4.96 -0.51 13.63
N PHE A 77 -5.44 0.56 14.27
CA PHE A 77 -4.78 1.31 15.34
C PHE A 77 -5.60 1.35 16.64
N ASP A 78 -6.36 0.29 16.94
CA ASP A 78 -7.19 0.17 18.16
C ASP A 78 -8.38 1.16 18.25
N GLY A 79 -8.71 1.82 17.13
CA GLY A 79 -9.90 2.67 17.00
C GLY A 79 -11.16 1.90 16.60
N GLU A 80 -12.30 2.58 16.70
CA GLU A 80 -13.60 2.06 16.28
C GLU A 80 -13.72 2.05 14.74
N PRO A 81 -14.50 1.11 14.14
CA PRO A 81 -14.79 1.19 12.72
C PRO A 81 -15.40 2.55 12.39
N GLN A 82 -14.91 3.19 11.32
CA GLN A 82 -15.66 4.31 10.76
C GLN A 82 -17.01 3.76 10.29
N LEU A 83 -18.06 4.14 11.01
CA LEU A 83 -19.42 3.83 10.62
C LEU A 83 -19.71 4.55 9.30
N LEU A 84 -20.45 3.85 8.45
CA LEU A 84 -20.87 4.40 7.17
C LEU A 84 -21.70 5.64 7.44
N SER A 85 -21.34 6.75 6.80
CA SER A 85 -22.13 7.96 6.83
C SER A 85 -23.05 8.00 5.61
N VAL A 86 -24.14 8.77 5.71
CA VAL A 86 -25.01 9.05 4.56
C VAL A 86 -24.39 10.24 3.81
N ASP A 87 -24.23 10.11 2.51
CA ASP A 87 -23.78 11.18 1.61
C ASP A 87 -24.91 12.19 1.36
N THR A 88 -24.56 13.32 0.76
CA THR A 88 -25.44 14.42 0.39
C THR A 88 -26.63 14.01 -0.49
N ASP A 89 -26.54 12.90 -1.22
CA ASP A 89 -27.59 12.34 -2.08
C ASP A 89 -28.46 11.27 -1.39
N GLY A 90 -28.19 10.95 -0.11
CA GLY A 90 -28.91 9.92 0.64
C GLY A 90 -28.39 8.49 0.43
N MET A 91 -27.39 8.30 -0.45
CA MET A 91 -26.64 7.06 -0.55
C MET A 91 -25.61 6.99 0.57
N VAL A 92 -24.95 5.85 0.72
CA VAL A 92 -23.88 5.74 1.72
C VAL A 92 -22.62 6.40 1.16
N ALA A 93 -22.03 7.31 1.93
CA ALA A 93 -20.82 8.02 1.59
C ALA A 93 -19.66 7.03 1.41
N SER A 94 -18.93 7.20 0.31
CA SER A 94 -17.74 6.42 0.04
C SER A 94 -16.67 6.75 1.09
N ASN A 95 -16.26 5.74 1.86
CA ASN A 95 -15.07 5.83 2.69
C ASN A 95 -13.97 4.97 2.06
N THR A 96 -13.07 5.65 1.32
CA THR A 96 -11.84 5.05 0.81
C THR A 96 -10.87 4.89 1.97
N MET A 97 -10.69 3.65 2.39
CA MET A 97 -9.90 3.26 3.56
C MET A 97 -8.54 3.96 3.64
N GLY A 98 -8.35 4.80 4.68
CA GLY A 98 -7.07 5.29 5.20
C GLY A 98 -6.26 6.24 4.30
N TRP A 99 -6.57 6.30 3.01
CA TRP A 99 -5.82 7.07 2.01
C TRP A 99 -6.83 7.78 1.10
N HIS A 100 -7.57 8.75 1.64
CA HIS A 100 -8.44 9.63 0.87
C HIS A 100 -7.59 10.56 -0.02
N LEU A 101 -6.95 10.01 -1.04
CA LEU A 101 -6.26 10.77 -2.09
C LEU A 101 -7.25 11.08 -3.21
N PHE A 102 -8.35 11.76 -2.88
CA PHE A 102 -9.18 12.34 -3.91
C PHE A 102 -8.38 13.44 -4.60
N THR A 103 -7.96 13.17 -5.84
CA THR A 103 -7.32 14.18 -6.67
C THR A 103 -8.38 14.77 -7.60
N PRO A 104 -8.78 16.04 -7.42
CA PRO A 104 -9.72 16.68 -8.34
C PRO A 104 -9.13 16.70 -9.75
N PHE A 105 -9.98 16.45 -10.75
CA PHE A 105 -9.61 16.57 -12.15
C PHE A 105 -9.10 17.99 -12.46
N SER A 106 -8.05 18.08 -13.29
CA SER A 106 -7.49 19.35 -13.78
C SER A 106 -6.94 19.14 -15.19
N ASP A 107 -7.08 20.16 -16.04
CA ASP A 107 -6.46 20.23 -17.37
C ASP A 107 -5.89 21.65 -17.58
N PRO A 108 -4.56 21.83 -17.72
CA PRO A 108 -3.51 20.80 -17.70
C PRO A 108 -3.38 20.07 -16.34
N PRO A 109 -2.74 18.89 -16.29
CA PRO A 109 -2.49 18.16 -15.04
C PRO A 109 -1.50 18.93 -14.17
N LYS A 110 -1.58 18.77 -12.85
CA LYS A 110 -0.73 19.51 -11.90
C LYS A 110 0.46 18.70 -11.39
N SER A 111 0.45 17.38 -11.59
CA SER A 111 1.51 16.47 -11.20
C SER A 111 2.05 15.72 -12.41
N LEU A 112 3.37 15.50 -12.46
CA LEU A 112 4.04 14.68 -13.46
C LEU A 112 3.58 13.21 -13.45
N GLU A 113 2.90 12.77 -12.40
CA GLU A 113 2.31 11.44 -12.28
C GLU A 113 0.97 11.31 -13.01
N LEU A 114 0.37 12.41 -13.46
CA LEU A 114 -0.94 12.45 -14.14
C LEU A 114 -2.11 11.92 -13.29
N LYS A 115 -1.98 11.94 -11.96
CA LYS A 115 -3.01 11.46 -11.02
C LYS A 115 -4.37 12.15 -11.16
N GLU A 116 -4.41 13.39 -11.66
CA GLU A 116 -5.67 14.12 -11.95
C GLU A 116 -6.51 13.44 -13.04
N TYR A 117 -5.88 12.62 -13.88
CA TYR A 117 -6.54 11.83 -14.93
C TYR A 117 -6.87 10.40 -14.48
N GLY A 118 -6.47 10.02 -13.26
CA GLY A 118 -6.73 8.72 -12.65
C GLY A 118 -7.76 8.83 -11.53
N PRO A 119 -9.09 8.79 -11.80
CA PRO A 119 -10.12 9.01 -10.78
C PRO A 119 -10.13 7.93 -9.67
N LEU A 120 -9.46 6.80 -9.88
CA LEU A 120 -9.31 5.69 -8.94
C LEU A 120 -7.84 5.40 -8.60
N ALA A 121 -6.90 6.23 -9.05
CA ALA A 121 -5.49 5.96 -8.90
C ALA A 121 -4.96 6.47 -7.55
N LEU A 122 -4.18 5.63 -6.88
CA LEU A 122 -3.58 5.94 -5.57
C LEU A 122 -2.13 6.43 -5.70
N ASP A 123 -1.39 5.90 -6.68
CA ASP A 123 0.00 6.24 -7.00
C ASP A 123 0.20 6.00 -8.51
N MET A 124 0.70 7.02 -9.22
CA MET A 124 0.98 6.95 -10.65
C MET A 124 2.42 7.36 -10.98
N GLY A 125 3.33 7.27 -10.00
CA GLY A 125 4.76 7.60 -10.15
C GLY A 125 5.46 6.89 -11.31
N HIS A 126 5.00 5.69 -11.66
CA HIS A 126 5.50 4.92 -12.81
C HIS A 126 5.29 5.60 -14.18
N LEU A 127 4.43 6.64 -14.27
CA LEU A 127 4.23 7.42 -15.49
C LEU A 127 5.18 8.61 -15.62
N VAL A 128 5.89 8.99 -14.56
CA VAL A 128 6.80 10.14 -14.56
C VAL A 128 7.86 10.07 -15.67
N PRO A 129 8.48 8.91 -15.98
CA PRO A 129 9.40 8.81 -17.12
C PRO A 129 8.75 9.20 -18.46
N MET A 130 7.46 8.93 -18.64
CA MET A 130 6.71 9.29 -19.84
C MET A 130 6.47 10.81 -19.92
N THR A 131 6.10 11.45 -18.81
CA THR A 131 5.88 12.91 -18.80
C THR A 131 7.20 13.67 -18.93
N MET A 132 8.29 13.17 -18.35
CA MET A 132 9.65 13.72 -18.54
C MET A 132 10.19 13.54 -19.96
N ALA A 133 9.73 12.54 -20.71
CA ALA A 133 10.14 12.34 -22.09
C ALA A 133 9.66 13.47 -23.00
N ASP A 134 8.44 13.98 -22.77
CA ASP A 134 7.80 15.04 -23.54
C ASP A 134 6.90 15.92 -22.64
N PRO A 135 7.50 16.80 -21.80
CA PRO A 135 6.73 17.58 -20.81
C PRO A 135 5.73 18.54 -21.47
N GLN A 136 6.10 19.11 -22.62
CA GLN A 136 5.25 20.06 -23.34
C GLN A 136 3.95 19.41 -23.84
N LYS A 137 4.00 18.14 -24.26
CA LYS A 137 2.80 17.38 -24.65
C LYS A 137 1.78 17.25 -23.52
N PHE A 138 2.22 17.25 -22.27
CA PHE A 138 1.36 17.18 -21.09
C PHE A 138 1.11 18.55 -20.43
N GLY A 139 1.52 19.64 -21.07
CA GLY A 139 1.29 21.00 -20.57
C GLY A 139 2.28 21.46 -19.51
N PHE A 140 3.42 20.78 -19.34
CA PHE A 140 4.49 21.20 -18.44
C PHE A 140 5.54 22.01 -19.20
N ASP A 141 5.99 23.09 -18.59
CA ASP A 141 7.09 23.95 -19.06
C ASP A 141 8.42 23.69 -18.33
N TYR A 142 8.46 22.64 -17.51
CA TYR A 142 9.61 22.23 -16.73
C TYR A 142 9.86 20.72 -16.84
N VAL A 143 11.07 20.31 -16.48
CA VAL A 143 11.43 18.94 -16.13
C VAL A 143 11.99 18.95 -14.70
N PRO A 144 11.82 17.89 -13.91
CA PRO A 144 12.53 17.75 -12.64
C PRO A 144 14.04 17.83 -12.87
N GLU A 145 14.75 18.46 -11.95
CA GLU A 145 16.22 18.51 -11.93
C GLU A 145 16.80 17.43 -11.00
N VAL A 146 16.02 17.00 -10.00
CA VAL A 146 16.48 16.12 -8.92
C VAL A 146 15.52 14.95 -8.72
N MET A 147 16.08 13.75 -8.53
CA MET A 147 15.34 12.56 -8.07
C MET A 147 16.01 11.95 -6.84
N VAL A 148 15.19 11.66 -5.83
CA VAL A 148 15.61 10.86 -4.66
C VAL A 148 14.92 9.51 -4.75
N MET A 149 15.71 8.46 -4.97
CA MET A 149 15.26 7.08 -4.91
C MET A 149 15.45 6.57 -3.48
N TYR A 150 14.39 6.06 -2.87
CA TYR A 150 14.43 5.49 -1.52
C TYR A 150 13.80 4.10 -1.54
N HIS A 151 14.59 3.06 -1.28
CA HIS A 151 14.17 1.64 -1.39
C HIS A 151 13.44 1.34 -2.71
N ALA A 152 13.90 1.91 -3.81
CA ALA A 152 13.20 1.85 -5.10
C ALA A 152 14.18 1.64 -6.25
N ASN A 153 13.77 0.81 -7.20
CA ASN A 153 14.49 0.59 -8.45
C ASN A 153 13.53 0.78 -9.64
N PRO A 154 13.58 1.92 -10.36
CA PRO A 154 12.67 2.19 -11.46
C PRO A 154 12.84 1.24 -12.66
N PHE A 155 14.01 0.60 -12.85
CA PHE A 155 14.22 -0.38 -13.92
C PHE A 155 13.47 -1.70 -13.71
N THR A 156 13.12 -2.02 -12.47
CA THR A 156 12.31 -3.19 -12.12
C THR A 156 10.85 -2.83 -11.83
N ASN A 157 10.58 -1.58 -11.46
CA ASN A 157 9.25 -1.13 -11.04
C ASN A 157 8.43 -0.51 -12.19
N ALA A 158 9.07 0.03 -13.23
CA ALA A 158 8.39 0.59 -14.40
C ALA A 158 8.42 -0.35 -15.61
N GLY A 159 7.42 -0.23 -16.49
CA GLY A 159 7.28 -1.10 -17.66
C GLY A 159 8.24 -0.79 -18.82
N ASN A 160 8.70 0.46 -18.96
CA ASN A 160 9.55 0.88 -20.07
C ASN A 160 10.94 1.31 -19.58
N ARG A 161 11.91 0.40 -19.68
CA ARG A 161 13.29 0.61 -19.23
C ARG A 161 14.01 1.71 -20.00
N THR A 162 13.75 1.85 -21.30
CA THR A 162 14.39 2.88 -22.12
C THR A 162 13.95 4.27 -21.68
N LEU A 163 12.66 4.47 -21.39
CA LEU A 163 12.19 5.75 -20.86
C LEU A 163 12.74 6.05 -19.47
N VAL A 164 12.88 5.03 -18.62
CA VAL A 164 13.54 5.18 -17.31
C VAL A 164 14.99 5.64 -17.48
N GLU A 165 15.76 4.95 -18.32
CA GLU A 165 17.15 5.32 -18.62
C GLU A 165 17.25 6.76 -19.15
N GLU A 166 16.45 7.10 -20.15
CA GLU A 166 16.43 8.46 -20.73
C GLU A 166 16.04 9.51 -19.69
N GLY A 167 15.07 9.20 -18.82
CA GLY A 167 14.64 10.08 -17.73
C GLY A 167 15.75 10.33 -16.72
N LEU A 168 16.41 9.26 -16.25
CA LEU A 168 17.49 9.36 -15.27
C LEU A 168 18.69 10.16 -15.82
N ARG A 169 19.03 10.00 -17.11
CA ARG A 169 20.12 10.74 -17.76
C ARG A 169 19.87 12.24 -17.92
N LYS A 170 18.63 12.70 -17.82
CA LYS A 170 18.25 14.12 -17.96
C LYS A 170 18.31 14.89 -16.64
N LEU A 171 18.40 14.19 -15.51
CA LEU A 171 18.43 14.81 -14.18
C LEU A 171 19.82 15.36 -13.90
N ASP A 172 19.87 16.48 -13.18
CA ASP A 172 21.12 17.10 -12.74
C ASP A 172 21.65 16.45 -11.44
N LEU A 173 20.77 15.80 -10.68
CA LEU A 173 21.12 15.08 -9.47
C LEU A 173 20.21 13.86 -9.25
N VAL A 174 20.81 12.69 -9.14
CA VAL A 174 20.16 11.45 -8.74
C VAL A 174 20.77 10.97 -7.43
N VAL A 175 19.92 10.85 -6.41
CA VAL A 175 20.31 10.33 -5.09
C VAL A 175 19.69 8.95 -4.90
N SER A 176 20.50 7.95 -4.56
CA SER A 176 20.04 6.60 -4.20
C SER A 176 20.21 6.36 -2.71
N ILE A 177 19.11 6.13 -1.99
CA ILE A 177 19.06 5.66 -0.60
C ILE A 177 18.70 4.18 -0.65
N ASN A 178 19.69 3.32 -0.44
CA ASN A 178 19.53 1.88 -0.59
C ASN A 178 20.52 1.10 0.29
N ILE A 179 20.23 -0.18 0.51
CA ILE A 179 21.05 -1.12 1.28
C ILE A 179 22.09 -1.86 0.43
N TYR A 180 21.94 -1.86 -0.90
CA TYR A 180 22.91 -2.39 -1.86
C TYR A 180 22.91 -1.55 -3.15
N LEU A 181 23.96 -1.73 -3.95
CA LEU A 181 24.04 -1.15 -5.29
C LEU A 181 23.28 -2.03 -6.28
N ASP A 182 22.48 -1.41 -7.13
CA ASP A 182 21.70 -2.05 -8.19
C ASP A 182 21.83 -1.28 -9.52
N GLU A 183 21.16 -1.72 -10.58
CA GLU A 183 21.27 -1.09 -11.90
C GLU A 183 20.73 0.35 -11.92
N ALA A 184 19.83 0.71 -11.00
CA ALA A 184 19.39 2.10 -10.84
C ALA A 184 20.49 2.97 -10.22
N THR A 185 21.31 2.39 -9.35
CA THR A 185 22.42 3.06 -8.67
C THR A 185 23.55 3.44 -9.63
N ASP A 186 23.69 2.78 -10.79
CA ASP A 186 24.64 3.17 -11.84
C ASP A 186 24.37 4.57 -12.42
N PHE A 187 23.16 5.11 -12.21
CA PHE A 187 22.75 6.45 -12.61
C PHE A 187 22.79 7.45 -11.45
N ALA A 188 23.12 7.02 -10.23
CA ALA A 188 23.15 7.89 -9.06
C ALA A 188 24.46 8.69 -9.01
N ASP A 189 24.34 10.00 -8.78
CA ASP A 189 25.48 10.86 -8.46
C ASP A 189 25.91 10.69 -7.01
N VAL A 190 24.94 10.39 -6.12
CA VAL A 190 25.17 10.19 -4.69
C VAL A 190 24.45 8.94 -4.22
N VAL A 191 25.19 8.07 -3.52
CA VAL A 191 24.63 6.91 -2.83
C VAL A 191 24.72 7.15 -1.33
N LEU A 192 23.58 7.07 -0.65
CA LEU A 192 23.45 7.21 0.80
C LEU A 192 23.11 5.82 1.38
N PRO A 193 24.05 5.16 2.06
CA PRO A 193 23.85 3.78 2.48
C PRO A 193 22.93 3.70 3.69
N GLU A 194 21.89 2.88 3.57
CA GLU A 194 20.88 2.70 4.59
C GLU A 194 21.15 1.49 5.51
N HIS A 195 20.60 1.54 6.72
CA HIS A 195 20.42 0.37 7.57
C HIS A 195 19.66 -0.76 6.85
N SER A 196 20.12 -1.99 7.04
CA SER A 196 19.32 -3.19 6.74
C SER A 196 18.17 -3.34 7.75
N TYR A 197 17.18 -4.17 7.41
CA TYR A 197 16.03 -4.44 8.29
C TYR A 197 16.40 -5.01 9.67
N LEU A 198 17.63 -5.51 9.86
CA LEU A 198 18.14 -6.01 11.14
C LEU A 198 18.76 -4.92 12.02
N GLU A 199 18.95 -3.73 11.46
CA GLU A 199 19.65 -2.58 12.05
C GLU A 199 18.72 -1.39 12.31
N CYS A 200 17.48 -1.40 11.81
CA CYS A 200 16.52 -0.31 11.98
C CYS A 200 15.29 -0.70 12.80
N TYR A 201 14.59 0.33 13.29
CA TYR A 201 13.24 0.16 13.80
C TYR A 201 12.25 0.32 12.66
N ASN A 202 11.22 -0.51 12.65
CA ASN A 202 10.07 -0.28 11.78
C ASN A 202 8.80 -0.49 12.61
N LEU A 203 7.79 0.35 12.40
CA LEU A 203 6.53 0.27 13.10
C LEU A 203 5.40 0.25 12.09
N ILE A 204 4.86 -0.94 11.84
CA ILE A 204 3.87 -1.16 10.79
C ILE A 204 2.95 -2.30 11.19
N ASN A 205 1.70 -2.27 10.75
CA ASN A 205 0.80 -3.40 10.91
C ASN A 205 0.66 -4.14 9.57
N PHE A 206 1.31 -5.31 9.41
CA PHE A 206 1.24 -6.15 8.20
C PHE A 206 0.48 -7.46 8.39
N SER A 207 -0.01 -7.75 9.59
CA SER A 207 -0.59 -9.07 9.87
C SER A 207 -2.07 -9.14 9.50
N HIS A 208 -2.39 -10.03 8.56
CA HIS A 208 -3.72 -10.23 7.98
C HIS A 208 -4.82 -10.60 9.00
N ASP A 209 -4.44 -11.00 10.21
CA ASP A 209 -5.31 -11.46 11.28
C ASP A 209 -5.23 -10.64 12.57
N THR A 210 -4.38 -9.62 12.68
CA THR A 210 -4.17 -8.89 13.95
C THR A 210 -4.41 -7.38 13.92
N ARG A 211 -5.07 -6.85 14.97
CA ARG A 211 -5.11 -5.40 15.25
C ARG A 211 -3.80 -4.96 15.92
N GLY A 212 -3.44 -3.68 15.78
CA GLY A 212 -2.29 -3.06 16.47
C GLY A 212 -1.02 -2.93 15.61
N LEU A 213 -0.17 -1.97 15.98
CA LEU A 213 1.14 -1.78 15.36
C LEU A 213 2.09 -2.94 15.72
N GLN A 214 2.92 -3.34 14.76
CA GLN A 214 3.98 -4.33 14.98
C GLN A 214 5.31 -3.63 14.86
N ILE A 215 6.20 -3.91 15.82
CA ILE A 215 7.55 -3.36 15.82
C ILE A 215 8.54 -4.39 15.30
N SER A 216 9.34 -4.00 14.31
CA SER A 216 10.65 -4.60 14.05
C SER A 216 11.68 -3.75 14.77
N GLN A 217 12.64 -4.39 15.41
CA GLN A 217 13.68 -3.73 16.18
C GLN A 217 15.06 -4.17 15.73
N PRO A 218 16.09 -3.31 15.87
CA PRO A 218 17.46 -3.70 15.60
C PRO A 218 17.86 -4.85 16.50
N VAL A 219 18.37 -5.91 15.90
CA VAL A 219 18.96 -7.07 16.60
C VAL A 219 20.48 -7.02 16.59
N VAL A 220 21.04 -6.16 15.73
CA VAL A 220 22.46 -5.85 15.65
C VAL A 220 22.63 -4.33 15.60
N LYS A 221 23.83 -3.86 15.98
CA LYS A 221 24.22 -2.48 15.69
C LYS A 221 24.56 -2.36 14.21
N PRO A 222 24.46 -1.15 13.61
CA PRO A 222 24.94 -0.90 12.26
C PRO A 222 26.35 -1.45 12.07
N LEU A 223 26.52 -2.35 11.09
CA LEU A 223 27.81 -3.00 10.82
C LEU A 223 28.77 -2.07 10.07
N HIS A 224 28.22 -1.12 9.31
CA HIS A 224 28.93 -0.16 8.49
C HIS A 224 28.48 1.27 8.80
N ASP A 225 29.10 2.24 8.14
CA ASP A 225 28.71 3.66 8.22
C ASP A 225 27.42 3.89 7.42
N THR A 226 26.31 3.49 8.03
CA THR A 226 24.96 3.55 7.46
C THR A 226 24.05 4.35 8.38
N MET A 227 22.91 4.79 7.87
CA MET A 227 21.92 5.54 8.63
C MET A 227 20.51 5.03 8.33
N ASP A 228 19.58 5.20 9.26
CA ASP A 228 18.16 4.90 9.03
C ASP A 228 17.62 5.76 7.88
N GLY A 229 16.84 5.16 6.98
CA GLY A 229 16.35 5.84 5.78
C GLY A 229 15.51 7.08 6.11
N MET A 230 14.70 7.04 7.16
CA MET A 230 13.93 8.20 7.60
C MET A 230 14.80 9.28 8.25
N ASP A 231 15.85 8.90 8.99
CA ASP A 231 16.84 9.85 9.49
C ASP A 231 17.57 10.56 8.34
N ILE A 232 17.90 9.85 7.26
CA ILE A 232 18.49 10.44 6.05
C ILE A 232 17.53 11.47 5.45
N LEU A 233 16.26 11.11 5.27
CA LEU A 233 15.24 12.03 4.73
C LEU A 233 15.04 13.27 5.61
N ILE A 234 14.99 13.11 6.94
CA ILE A 234 14.88 14.23 7.88
C ILE A 234 16.10 15.14 7.79
N GLU A 235 17.30 14.57 7.66
CA GLU A 235 18.53 15.35 7.51
C GLU A 235 18.57 16.10 6.18
N LEU A 236 18.13 15.48 5.09
CA LEU A 236 17.99 16.13 3.79
C LEU A 236 16.98 17.28 3.87
N ALA A 237 15.81 17.05 4.47
CA ALA A 237 14.79 18.09 4.66
C ALA A 237 15.30 19.26 5.49
N HIS A 238 16.08 18.99 6.52
CA HIS A 238 16.69 20.03 7.35
C HIS A 238 17.71 20.85 6.57
N ARG A 239 18.58 20.19 5.79
CA ARG A 239 19.64 20.86 5.02
C ARG A 239 19.10 21.62 3.81
N ALA A 240 17.98 21.18 3.26
CA ALA A 240 17.25 21.84 2.18
C ALA A 240 16.22 22.86 2.69
N ASP A 241 16.21 23.17 3.99
CA ASP A 241 15.39 24.22 4.62
C ASP A 241 13.86 24.03 4.45
N PHE A 242 13.39 22.78 4.37
CA PHE A 242 11.96 22.46 4.33
C PHE A 242 11.50 21.51 5.44
N LEU A 243 12.34 21.25 6.45
CA LEU A 243 11.94 20.45 7.61
C LEU A 243 10.84 21.11 8.45
N PHE A 244 10.93 22.43 8.61
CA PHE A 244 10.14 23.21 9.56
C PHE A 244 9.00 24.00 8.90
N GLY A 245 8.04 24.45 9.72
CA GLY A 245 6.93 25.32 9.28
C GLY A 245 5.65 24.59 8.90
N GLU A 246 4.59 25.35 8.62
CA GLU A 246 3.25 24.80 8.33
C GLU A 246 3.19 23.98 7.04
N ASP A 247 4.09 24.24 6.10
CA ASP A 247 4.23 23.48 4.85
C ASP A 247 5.47 22.55 4.88
N GLY A 248 6.15 22.46 6.03
CA GLY A 248 7.38 21.69 6.19
C GLY A 248 7.16 20.19 6.37
N PHE A 249 8.25 19.43 6.29
CA PHE A 249 8.26 17.97 6.40
C PHE A 249 7.64 17.47 7.71
N ASN A 250 7.88 18.15 8.85
CA ASN A 250 7.23 17.78 10.12
C ASN A 250 5.69 17.90 10.05
N THR A 251 5.16 18.91 9.35
CA THR A 251 3.71 19.06 9.18
C THR A 251 3.15 17.96 8.29
N ALA A 252 3.86 17.61 7.21
CA ALA A 252 3.48 16.49 6.35
C ALA A 252 3.47 15.17 7.13
N LEU A 253 4.48 14.91 7.96
CA LEU A 253 4.53 13.71 8.81
C LEU A 253 3.41 13.67 9.85
N ASN A 254 3.08 14.79 10.50
CA ASN A 254 1.93 14.85 11.41
C ASN A 254 0.63 14.44 10.72
N ARG A 255 0.41 14.90 9.48
CA ARG A 255 -0.77 14.53 8.70
C ARG A 255 -0.73 13.07 8.28
N LEU A 256 0.40 12.62 7.74
CA LEU A 256 0.58 11.29 7.17
C LEU A 256 0.46 10.18 8.22
N LEU A 257 1.01 10.43 9.41
CA LEU A 257 1.02 9.50 10.53
C LEU A 257 -0.13 9.76 11.51
N GLU A 258 -1.08 10.65 11.15
CA GLU A 258 -2.22 11.04 11.99
C GLU A 258 -1.81 11.36 13.45
N LEU A 259 -0.72 12.14 13.61
CA LEU A 259 -0.21 12.52 14.93
C LEU A 259 -1.02 13.67 15.52
N GLU A 260 -1.65 13.41 16.66
CA GLU A 260 -2.50 14.37 17.37
C GLU A 260 -1.86 14.85 18.68
N ASP A 261 -2.38 15.96 19.21
CA ASP A 261 -2.01 16.47 20.54
C ASP A 261 -2.28 15.43 21.65
N PRO A 262 -1.39 15.30 22.65
CA PRO A 262 -0.18 16.09 22.90
C PRO A 262 1.09 15.53 22.22
N TYR A 263 0.96 14.54 21.32
CA TYR A 263 2.08 13.77 20.76
C TYR A 263 2.35 14.09 19.28
N ARG A 264 1.90 15.25 18.78
CA ARG A 264 2.25 15.77 17.45
C ARG A 264 3.68 16.31 17.43
N LEU A 265 4.33 16.21 16.28
CA LEU A 265 5.64 16.83 16.03
C LEU A 265 5.53 18.35 16.17
N ASP A 266 6.49 18.92 16.88
CA ASP A 266 6.73 20.36 16.91
C ASP A 266 7.31 20.80 15.56
N LEU A 267 6.77 21.88 15.01
CA LEU A 267 7.10 22.33 13.65
C LEU A 267 8.44 23.05 13.55
N GLY A 268 9.09 23.37 14.67
CA GLY A 268 10.41 24.02 14.74
C GLY A 268 11.50 23.11 15.36
N ARG A 269 11.21 21.84 15.58
CA ARG A 269 12.15 20.88 16.19
C ARG A 269 12.56 19.79 15.21
N LYS A 270 13.85 19.47 15.17
CA LYS A 270 14.36 18.30 14.46
C LYS A 270 14.31 17.06 15.35
N TYR A 271 13.84 15.96 14.78
CA TYR A 271 13.66 14.68 15.46
C TYR A 271 14.52 13.59 14.83
N LYS A 272 14.84 12.57 15.63
CA LYS A 272 15.27 11.25 15.14
C LYS A 272 14.07 10.37 14.83
N PHE A 273 14.20 9.44 13.89
CA PHE A 273 13.09 8.56 13.50
C PHE A 273 12.54 7.76 14.68
N GLU A 274 13.42 7.27 15.58
CA GLU A 274 12.99 6.61 16.82
C GLU A 274 12.08 7.48 17.71
N GLU A 275 12.31 8.79 17.73
CA GLU A 275 11.46 9.73 18.49
C GLU A 275 10.10 9.90 17.82
N ILE A 276 10.05 9.92 16.48
CA ILE A 276 8.81 9.95 15.71
C ILE A 276 8.00 8.67 15.95
N LEU A 277 8.66 7.51 16.01
CA LEU A 277 8.03 6.24 16.35
C LEU A 277 7.46 6.23 17.78
N ASP A 278 8.17 6.81 18.75
CA ASP A 278 7.64 6.99 20.12
C ASP A 278 6.36 7.83 20.12
N MET A 279 6.35 8.92 19.36
CA MET A 279 5.20 9.80 19.23
C MET A 279 4.03 9.10 18.56
N GLN A 280 4.26 8.38 17.46
CA GLN A 280 3.24 7.58 16.79
C GLN A 280 2.64 6.51 17.71
N VAL A 281 3.48 5.79 18.46
CA VAL A 281 3.02 4.83 19.47
C VAL A 281 2.10 5.48 20.48
N ARG A 282 2.49 6.65 21.00
CA ARG A 282 1.72 7.35 22.03
C ARG A 282 0.42 7.90 21.47
N THR A 283 0.41 8.49 20.28
CA THR A 283 -0.82 8.97 19.63
C THR A 283 -1.81 7.83 19.46
N HIS A 284 -1.41 6.76 18.79
CA HIS A 284 -2.31 5.66 18.44
C HIS A 284 -2.67 4.76 19.63
N SER A 285 -2.05 4.98 20.79
CA SER A 285 -2.44 4.34 22.05
C SER A 285 -3.07 5.30 23.05
N HIS A 286 -3.35 6.54 22.64
CA HIS A 286 -3.85 7.60 23.54
C HIS A 286 -2.99 7.78 24.81
N GLY A 287 -1.68 7.58 24.69
CA GLY A 287 -0.70 7.71 25.76
C GLY A 287 -0.54 6.48 26.67
N GLU A 288 -1.31 5.41 26.45
CA GLU A 288 -1.26 4.22 27.30
C GLU A 288 -0.02 3.34 27.06
N LYS A 289 0.63 3.49 25.90
CA LYS A 289 1.75 2.64 25.48
C LYS A 289 2.97 3.47 25.12
N THR A 290 4.13 2.82 25.19
CA THR A 290 5.44 3.37 24.76
C THR A 290 6.11 2.36 23.83
N PRO A 291 7.15 2.75 23.06
CA PRO A 291 7.93 1.80 22.28
C PRO A 291 8.44 0.63 23.12
N ASP A 292 8.87 0.88 24.36
CA ASP A 292 9.32 -0.18 25.28
C ASP A 292 8.23 -1.19 25.66
N TRP A 293 6.97 -0.77 25.56
CA TRP A 293 5.84 -1.69 25.71
C TRP A 293 5.79 -2.66 24.52
N TYR A 294 5.87 -2.15 23.28
CA TYR A 294 5.87 -2.97 22.06
C TYR A 294 7.15 -3.82 21.94
N LYS A 295 8.32 -3.29 22.30
CA LYS A 295 9.59 -4.06 22.36
C LYS A 295 9.51 -5.26 23.31
N ARG A 296 8.72 -5.16 24.39
CA ARG A 296 8.56 -6.24 25.39
C ARG A 296 7.43 -7.22 25.07
N HIS A 297 6.40 -6.79 24.36
CA HIS A 297 5.15 -7.56 24.24
C HIS A 297 4.73 -7.85 22.78
N GLY A 298 5.39 -7.28 21.78
CA GLY A 298 5.18 -7.53 20.35
C GLY A 298 3.90 -6.92 19.78
N ASN A 299 2.72 -7.30 20.28
CA ASN A 299 1.39 -6.82 19.87
C ASN A 299 0.37 -6.94 21.03
N ASP A 300 -0.67 -6.09 21.07
CA ASP A 300 -1.73 -6.06 22.10
C ASP A 300 -2.88 -7.04 21.93
N LEU A 301 -2.95 -7.71 20.79
CA LEU A 301 -4.16 -8.43 20.41
C LEU A 301 -4.54 -9.56 21.39
N LYS A 302 -3.57 -10.34 21.88
CA LYS A 302 -3.88 -11.52 22.69
C LYS A 302 -4.38 -11.14 24.08
N ARG A 303 -3.83 -10.08 24.66
CA ARG A 303 -4.17 -9.63 26.02
C ARG A 303 -5.57 -9.01 26.09
N ASN A 304 -6.01 -8.28 25.06
CA ASN A 304 -7.32 -7.63 25.05
C ASN A 304 -8.47 -8.55 24.62
N LEU A 305 -8.22 -9.54 23.75
CA LEU A 305 -9.18 -10.61 23.44
C LEU A 305 -9.46 -11.49 24.67
N ASP A 306 -8.42 -11.80 25.45
CA ASP A 306 -8.53 -12.61 26.67
C ASP A 306 -9.10 -11.82 27.86
N LYS A 307 -8.68 -10.55 28.06
CA LYS A 307 -9.10 -9.71 29.20
C LYS A 307 -10.61 -9.40 29.20
N HIS A 308 -11.23 -9.32 28.03
CA HIS A 308 -12.64 -8.94 27.90
C HIS A 308 -13.52 -10.03 27.25
N GLY A 309 -12.95 -11.19 26.93
CA GLY A 309 -13.66 -12.38 26.40
C GLY A 309 -14.52 -12.06 25.18
N ILE A 310 -14.05 -11.22 24.27
CA ILE A 310 -14.91 -10.52 23.30
C ILE A 310 -15.40 -11.43 22.16
N GLU A 311 -14.51 -12.22 21.56
CA GLU A 311 -14.90 -13.18 20.50
C GLU A 311 -15.74 -14.33 21.07
N GLU A 312 -15.52 -14.68 22.35
CA GLU A 312 -16.26 -15.73 23.07
C GLU A 312 -17.63 -15.25 23.59
N ARG A 313 -17.77 -13.98 23.98
CA ARG A 313 -19.01 -13.42 24.55
C ARG A 313 -19.97 -12.89 23.48
N LEU A 314 -19.46 -12.40 22.36
CA LEU A 314 -20.27 -11.79 21.29
C LEU A 314 -20.41 -12.68 20.06
N GLY A 315 -19.57 -13.70 19.92
CA GLY A 315 -19.77 -14.72 18.92
C GLY A 315 -19.65 -14.24 17.47
N VAL A 316 -18.76 -13.29 17.24
CA VAL A 316 -18.70 -12.52 16.00
C VAL A 316 -17.28 -12.04 15.74
N ARG A 317 -16.94 -11.92 14.45
CA ARG A 317 -15.92 -10.96 13.97
C ARG A 317 -16.58 -10.08 12.89
N ILE A 318 -16.77 -8.79 13.15
CA ILE A 318 -17.72 -7.87 12.45
C ILE A 318 -16.98 -6.79 11.61
N ASN A 319 -17.55 -6.14 10.58
CA ASN A 319 -18.28 -6.53 9.36
C ASN A 319 -18.32 -5.34 8.35
N THR A 320 -18.84 -5.70 7.17
CA THR A 320 -19.56 -5.07 6.03
C THR A 320 -19.76 -3.54 5.89
N ASP A 321 -19.67 -3.01 4.66
CA ASP A 321 -20.85 -2.55 3.88
C ASP A 321 -20.58 -1.63 2.66
N ILE A 322 -19.44 -0.99 2.43
CA ILE A 322 -19.47 0.27 1.61
C ILE A 322 -18.90 0.25 0.18
N TYR A 323 -19.70 -0.18 -0.81
CA TYR A 323 -20.44 0.65 -1.82
C TYR A 323 -19.53 1.48 -2.77
N ARG A 324 -19.67 1.54 -4.11
CA ARG A 324 -20.49 0.88 -5.15
C ARG A 324 -19.98 1.40 -6.53
N GLY A 325 -20.19 0.65 -7.61
CA GLY A 325 -20.09 1.13 -9.01
C GLY A 325 -20.07 -0.02 -10.02
N ILE A 326 -21.01 -0.05 -10.97
CA ILE A 326 -21.33 -1.22 -11.83
C ILE A 326 -20.32 -1.35 -13.00
N PRO A 327 -19.74 -2.54 -13.26
CA PRO A 327 -18.85 -2.76 -14.40
C PRO A 327 -19.58 -3.09 -15.70
N TYR A 328 -18.98 -2.67 -16.81
CA TYR A 328 -19.19 -3.24 -18.15
C TYR A 328 -17.89 -3.91 -18.60
N TRP A 329 -17.94 -4.80 -19.59
CA TRP A 329 -16.77 -5.55 -20.07
C TRP A 329 -16.27 -5.03 -21.43
N GLU A 330 -14.95 -4.94 -21.57
CA GLU A 330 -14.24 -4.76 -22.84
C GLU A 330 -12.96 -5.62 -22.89
N ALA A 331 -12.57 -6.02 -24.10
CA ALA A 331 -11.32 -6.75 -24.31
C ALA A 331 -10.12 -5.84 -24.03
N SER A 332 -9.08 -6.36 -23.37
CA SER A 332 -7.82 -5.62 -23.25
C SER A 332 -7.15 -5.54 -24.63
N PRO A 333 -6.67 -4.37 -25.08
CA PRO A 333 -5.90 -4.27 -26.31
C PRO A 333 -4.67 -5.17 -26.34
N VAL A 334 -4.10 -5.54 -25.17
CA VAL A 334 -2.95 -6.46 -25.10
C VAL A 334 -3.32 -7.94 -25.33
N HIS A 335 -4.61 -8.25 -25.44
CA HIS A 335 -5.11 -9.60 -25.77
C HIS A 335 -5.49 -9.74 -27.24
N GLU A 336 -5.40 -8.65 -28.02
CA GLU A 336 -5.54 -8.72 -29.47
C GLU A 336 -4.32 -9.45 -30.07
N ARG A 337 -4.55 -10.19 -31.16
CA ARG A 337 -3.45 -10.83 -31.87
C ARG A 337 -2.57 -9.75 -32.49
N ASP A 338 -1.33 -9.67 -32.02
CA ASP A 338 -0.31 -8.87 -32.67
C ASP A 338 0.01 -9.47 -34.05
N ALA A 339 0.21 -8.61 -35.05
CA ALA A 339 0.51 -9.05 -36.41
C ALA A 339 1.96 -9.55 -36.56
N ASP A 340 2.84 -9.09 -35.68
CA ASP A 340 4.29 -9.32 -35.72
C ASP A 340 4.73 -10.38 -34.70
N TYR A 341 3.89 -10.72 -33.70
CA TYR A 341 4.24 -11.67 -32.64
C TYR A 341 3.17 -12.74 -32.39
N ASP A 342 3.58 -14.01 -32.44
CA ASP A 342 2.70 -15.18 -32.28
C ASP A 342 2.45 -15.61 -30.82
N PHE A 343 3.15 -15.00 -29.84
CA PHE A 343 3.11 -15.40 -28.44
C PHE A 343 2.73 -14.25 -27.51
N PHE A 344 1.95 -14.57 -26.47
CA PHE A 344 1.71 -13.68 -25.34
C PHE A 344 2.76 -13.92 -24.25
N LEU A 345 3.30 -12.84 -23.69
CA LEU A 345 4.19 -12.91 -22.53
C LEU A 345 3.37 -13.07 -21.24
N ILE A 346 3.73 -14.05 -20.41
CA ILE A 346 3.19 -14.21 -19.05
C ILE A 346 4.32 -13.98 -18.06
N SER A 347 4.17 -12.94 -17.23
CA SER A 347 5.09 -12.66 -16.12
C SER A 347 4.56 -13.30 -14.83
N TYR A 348 5.45 -13.88 -14.02
CA TYR A 348 5.10 -14.53 -12.75
C TYR A 348 6.20 -14.28 -11.70
N LYS A 349 5.87 -14.54 -10.43
CA LYS A 349 6.83 -14.49 -9.31
C LYS A 349 7.23 -15.90 -8.91
N SER A 350 8.52 -16.11 -8.62
CA SER A 350 8.96 -17.33 -7.93
C SER A 350 8.64 -17.20 -6.44
N TYR A 351 8.25 -18.32 -5.79
CA TYR A 351 8.05 -18.38 -4.34
C TYR A 351 9.35 -18.13 -3.55
N MET A 352 10.50 -18.26 -4.22
CA MET A 352 11.83 -18.02 -3.68
C MET A 352 12.26 -16.56 -3.76
N THR A 353 11.58 -15.71 -4.52
CA THR A 353 12.06 -14.34 -4.77
C THR A 353 11.12 -13.29 -4.20
N THR A 354 11.67 -12.39 -3.39
CA THR A 354 11.04 -11.09 -3.11
C THR A 354 11.54 -10.10 -4.14
N TYR A 355 10.74 -9.88 -5.19
CA TYR A 355 11.07 -8.98 -6.30
C TYR A 355 12.49 -9.23 -6.86
N ALA A 356 13.22 -8.16 -7.21
CA ALA A 356 14.61 -8.24 -7.64
C ALA A 356 15.59 -8.29 -6.46
N ASP A 357 15.16 -7.92 -5.25
CA ASP A 357 16.01 -7.70 -4.07
C ASP A 357 16.71 -8.96 -3.56
N THR A 358 16.18 -10.13 -3.93
CA THR A 358 16.72 -11.44 -3.56
C THR A 358 17.51 -12.10 -4.69
N ALA A 359 17.61 -11.45 -5.86
CA ALA A 359 18.28 -12.01 -7.03
C ALA A 359 19.78 -12.18 -6.85
N THR A 360 20.40 -11.51 -5.89
CA THR A 360 21.83 -11.64 -5.58
C THR A 360 22.11 -12.61 -4.43
N ASN A 361 21.08 -13.19 -3.80
CA ASN A 361 21.26 -14.11 -2.67
C ASN A 361 21.69 -15.49 -3.18
N PRO A 362 22.94 -15.93 -2.93
CA PRO A 362 23.46 -17.18 -3.46
C PRO A 362 22.69 -18.41 -2.95
N ILE A 363 22.13 -18.35 -1.74
CA ILE A 363 21.33 -19.45 -1.17
C ILE A 363 20.08 -19.71 -2.00
N MET A 364 19.49 -18.65 -2.60
CA MET A 364 18.27 -18.78 -3.40
C MET A 364 18.54 -19.29 -4.82
N HIS A 365 19.79 -19.27 -5.29
CA HIS A 365 20.19 -19.86 -6.58
C HIS A 365 20.47 -21.36 -6.48
N ASP A 366 20.83 -21.83 -5.28
CA ASP A 366 21.20 -23.23 -5.03
C ASP A 366 20.01 -24.11 -4.57
N LEU A 367 18.84 -23.50 -4.31
CA LEU A 367 17.59 -24.16 -3.87
C LEU A 367 16.59 -24.26 -5.01
#